data_AF-A0A3N5MNX3-F1
#
_entry.id   AF-A0A3N5MNX3-F1
#
_cell.length_a   1.000
_cell.length_b   1.000
_cell.length_c   1.000
_cell.angle_alpha   90.00
_cell.angle_beta   90.00
_cell.angle_gamma   90.00
#
_symmetry.space_group_name_H-M   'P 1'
#
loop_
_entity.id
_entity.type
_entity.pdbx_description
1 polymer ?
#
loop_
_entity_poly.entity_id
_entity_poly.type
_entity_poly.pdbx_seq_one_letter_code
_entity_poly.pdbx_strand_id
1 'polypeptide(L)'
;ELVDERRANVFTSPQSFDNRMQMVNLTGSVAVTDTLKISGNSYYRSFNQKRPDGNVSEAIACDPAGPNAGLLCFEEPDDVLFGRRANGAIVNVPIAGLPNGDASVLGGNDRVAVNSSSYGGTLQAVSKAHLFNRPNQLLVGASIDVGRAGVKSQSELGVLDPRTLVVSGLGIIIDQSLNPDLDEGDVEVTPVDLLVRTHYYGLYFMNTLDVTDRLAFTLGGRFNLANIKLEDQLGDDLNGDHTFQRFNPMLGATYKLLPGVTAYVGYSESNRAPTPAELACADPARPCLLENFLVSDPPLQQVVGRTIEAGLRGEFAAGYAGRDALGAPRTNSIGWSLGYFRTLLSDDILTVASPIQGRGFFINGGETLREGLEAAVNYRSDRLFLYASYALVNATFRNALEIASPDAPVGVACSAFVPEDPEDEVPNCARVQPGDQIPGIPRHRFKLGFDYWVTPHWRVGGDVVAMSSQFFRGDEGNDDLPLPGYAVVNLRTGYKVTDTVEVYGLVKNLFSKDYASFGTYFDPEALRNVAGDPVGVGRNGTLLENPRTITPAAPLAVYGGVKVKF
;
A
#
# COMPACT_ATOMS: atom_id res chain seq x y z
N GLU A 1 -17.43 -17.40 -4.60
CA GLU A 1 -17.75 -18.27 -5.76
C GLU A 1 -16.50 -18.96 -6.33
N LEU A 2 -15.62 -18.29 -7.08
CA LEU A 2 -14.41 -18.95 -7.63
C LEU A 2 -13.49 -19.56 -6.56
N VAL A 3 -13.35 -18.87 -5.42
CA VAL A 3 -12.57 -19.35 -4.27
C VAL A 3 -13.21 -20.58 -3.62
N ASP A 4 -14.54 -20.71 -3.68
CA ASP A 4 -15.29 -21.85 -3.14
C ASP A 4 -15.16 -23.08 -4.04
N GLU A 5 -15.03 -22.90 -5.35
CA GLU A 5 -14.67 -23.99 -6.28
C GLU A 5 -13.25 -24.48 -6.02
N ARG A 6 -12.30 -23.54 -5.99
CA ARG A 6 -10.90 -23.82 -5.68
C ARG A 6 -10.23 -22.54 -5.20
N ARG A 7 -9.69 -22.60 -3.98
CA ARG A 7 -9.03 -21.46 -3.32
C ARG A 7 -7.78 -20.91 -4.00
N ALA A 8 -7.25 -21.62 -5.00
CA ALA A 8 -6.12 -21.19 -5.83
C ALA A 8 -6.56 -20.55 -7.16
N ASN A 9 -7.87 -20.46 -7.43
CA ASN A 9 -8.38 -19.76 -8.60
C ASN A 9 -8.09 -18.26 -8.47
N VAL A 10 -7.74 -17.64 -9.59
CA VAL A 10 -7.51 -16.21 -9.74
C VAL A 10 -8.48 -15.72 -10.81
N PHE A 11 -9.09 -14.56 -10.59
CA PHE A 11 -10.14 -14.04 -11.48
C PHE A 11 -9.62 -13.73 -12.89
N THR A 12 -8.38 -13.26 -13.00
CA THR A 12 -7.70 -13.01 -14.27
C THR A 12 -6.19 -13.25 -14.14
N SER A 13 -5.50 -13.48 -15.25
CA SER A 13 -4.06 -13.69 -15.31
C SER A 13 -3.49 -13.28 -16.66
N PRO A 14 -2.22 -12.85 -16.75
CA PRO A 14 -1.19 -12.85 -15.71
C PRO A 14 -1.38 -11.78 -14.64
N GLN A 15 -0.90 -12.05 -13.42
CA GLN A 15 -0.91 -11.11 -12.29
C GLN A 15 0.45 -11.20 -11.61
N SER A 16 1.45 -10.45 -12.10
CA SER A 16 2.85 -10.69 -11.69
C SER A 16 3.70 -9.43 -11.58
N PHE A 17 4.75 -9.51 -10.75
CA PHE A 17 5.72 -8.43 -10.53
C PHE A 17 7.14 -9.00 -10.71
N ASP A 18 7.91 -8.48 -11.67
CA ASP A 18 9.38 -8.67 -11.72
C ASP A 18 10.04 -7.41 -11.16
N ASN A 19 10.57 -7.52 -9.95
CA ASN A 19 11.23 -6.42 -9.23
C ASN A 19 12.73 -6.68 -9.13
N ARG A 20 13.54 -5.74 -9.61
CA ARG A 20 15.00 -5.75 -9.46
C ARG A 20 15.45 -4.49 -8.77
N MET A 21 16.19 -4.65 -7.68
CA MET A 21 16.70 -3.53 -6.90
C MET A 21 18.20 -3.72 -6.63
N GLN A 22 18.94 -2.64 -6.80
CA GLN A 22 20.33 -2.54 -6.39
C GLN A 22 20.48 -1.31 -5.51
N MET A 23 21.16 -1.47 -4.39
CA MET A 23 21.42 -0.37 -3.46
C MET A 23 22.83 -0.47 -2.92
N VAL A 24 23.52 0.66 -2.92
CA VAL A 24 24.79 0.86 -2.22
C VAL A 24 24.56 1.92 -1.17
N ASN A 25 25.01 1.64 0.05
CA ASN A 25 24.85 2.53 1.19
C ASN A 25 26.19 2.70 1.92
N LEU A 26 26.59 3.93 2.17
CA LEU A 26 27.82 4.28 2.89
C LEU A 26 27.47 5.08 4.15
N THR A 27 27.80 4.52 5.30
CA THR A 27 27.63 5.18 6.60
C THR A 27 28.98 5.54 7.21
N GLY A 28 29.09 6.72 7.79
CA GLY A 28 30.28 7.16 8.52
C GLY A 28 29.92 7.89 9.80
N SER A 29 30.80 7.81 10.81
CA SER A 29 30.68 8.65 11.99
C SER A 29 32.03 8.96 12.60
N VAL A 30 32.15 10.16 13.19
CA VAL A 30 33.36 10.64 13.86
C VAL A 30 32.99 11.36 15.15
N ALA A 31 33.73 11.08 16.22
CA ALA A 31 33.71 11.91 17.42
C ALA A 31 34.67 13.08 17.21
N VAL A 32 34.15 14.29 17.09
CA VAL A 32 34.93 15.52 16.88
C VAL A 32 35.51 16.02 18.21
N THR A 33 34.73 15.84 19.28
CA THR A 33 35.14 16.07 20.67
C THR A 33 34.56 14.97 21.55
N ASP A 34 34.85 15.00 22.85
CA ASP A 34 34.25 14.07 23.82
C ASP A 34 32.71 14.17 23.91
N THR A 35 32.15 15.29 23.45
CA THR A 35 30.71 15.57 23.52
C THR A 35 30.06 15.72 22.14
N LEU A 36 30.81 15.92 21.07
CA LEU A 36 30.29 16.13 19.72
C LEU A 36 30.58 14.94 18.80
N LYS A 37 29.53 14.31 18.29
CA LYS A 37 29.61 13.27 17.26
C LYS A 37 28.94 13.76 15.98
N ILE A 38 29.65 13.64 14.86
CA ILE A 38 29.07 13.83 13.52
C ILE A 38 28.86 12.46 12.89
N SER A 39 27.72 12.27 12.22
CA SER A 39 27.41 11.04 11.50
C SER A 39 26.74 11.39 10.18
N GLY A 40 26.99 10.60 9.16
CA GLY A 40 26.36 10.76 7.87
C GLY A 40 26.07 9.42 7.22
N ASN A 41 25.12 9.45 6.30
CA ASN A 41 24.80 8.35 5.42
C ASN A 41 24.66 8.89 3.99
N SER A 42 25.10 8.12 3.01
CA SER A 42 24.75 8.37 1.61
C SER A 42 24.37 7.06 0.94
N TYR A 43 23.48 7.15 -0.04
CA TYR A 43 23.05 5.98 -0.78
C TYR A 43 22.87 6.29 -2.25
N TYR A 44 22.98 5.24 -3.05
CA TYR A 44 22.49 5.17 -4.42
C TYR A 44 21.59 3.94 -4.53
N ARG A 45 20.44 4.09 -5.17
CA ARG A 45 19.47 3.03 -5.40
C ARG A 45 19.03 3.06 -6.85
N SER A 46 19.01 1.90 -7.50
CA SER A 46 18.37 1.67 -8.79
C SER A 46 17.28 0.62 -8.62
N PHE A 47 16.14 0.86 -9.24
CA PHE A 47 14.98 -0.01 -9.18
C PHE A 47 14.37 -0.16 -10.58
N ASN A 48 14.08 -1.39 -10.96
CA ASN A 48 13.36 -1.72 -12.18
C ASN A 48 12.19 -2.64 -11.82
N GLN A 49 11.00 -2.28 -12.28
CA GLN A 49 9.79 -3.08 -12.14
C GLN A 49 9.15 -3.27 -13.50
N LYS A 50 8.66 -4.49 -13.74
CA LYS A 50 7.73 -4.81 -14.81
C LYS A 50 6.52 -5.53 -14.25
N ARG A 51 5.35 -5.14 -14.72
CA ARG A 51 4.06 -5.60 -14.22
C ARG A 51 3.11 -5.84 -15.39
N PRO A 52 2.98 -7.08 -15.87
CA PRO A 52 1.85 -7.48 -16.70
C PRO A 52 0.66 -7.84 -15.78
N ASP A 53 -0.50 -7.30 -16.14
CA ASP A 53 -1.74 -7.37 -15.40
C ASP A 53 -2.87 -7.71 -16.37
N GLY A 54 -3.44 -8.91 -16.26
CA GLY A 54 -4.51 -9.37 -17.11
C GLY A 54 -5.84 -8.96 -16.52
N ASN A 55 -6.68 -8.30 -17.31
CA ASN A 55 -8.00 -7.79 -16.92
C ASN A 55 -9.06 -8.20 -17.94
N VAL A 56 -10.33 -8.05 -17.56
CA VAL A 56 -11.41 -7.99 -18.55
C VAL A 56 -11.26 -6.68 -19.31
N SER A 57 -11.66 -6.63 -20.59
CA SER A 57 -11.58 -5.41 -21.39
C SER A 57 -12.94 -4.76 -21.52
N GLU A 58 -12.94 -3.44 -21.57
CA GLU A 58 -14.07 -2.57 -21.90
C GLU A 58 -14.34 -2.52 -23.42
N ALA A 59 -13.58 -3.26 -24.22
CA ALA A 59 -13.86 -3.43 -25.64
C ALA A 59 -15.16 -4.22 -25.85
N ILE A 60 -16.03 -3.70 -26.72
CA ILE A 60 -17.35 -4.25 -27.04
C ILE A 60 -17.56 -4.33 -28.55
N ALA A 61 -18.65 -4.94 -29.00
CA ALA A 61 -19.06 -4.83 -30.40
C ALA A 61 -19.61 -3.43 -30.69
N CYS A 62 -19.25 -2.84 -31.83
CA CYS A 62 -19.93 -1.64 -32.32
C CYS A 62 -21.40 -1.93 -32.64
N ASP A 63 -22.23 -0.88 -32.70
CA ASP A 63 -23.65 -0.99 -33.04
C ASP A 63 -23.84 -1.81 -34.34
N PRO A 64 -24.56 -2.94 -34.30
CA PRO A 64 -24.81 -3.77 -35.49
C PRO A 64 -25.65 -3.06 -36.55
N ALA A 65 -26.38 -2.00 -36.21
CA ALA A 65 -27.13 -1.15 -37.15
C ALA A 65 -26.30 0.04 -37.67
N GLY A 66 -25.13 0.30 -37.09
CA GLY A 66 -24.28 1.45 -37.40
C GLY A 66 -23.32 1.24 -38.58
N PRO A 67 -22.62 2.31 -39.00
CA PRO A 67 -21.65 2.25 -40.11
C PRO A 67 -20.41 1.39 -39.79
N ASN A 68 -20.13 1.17 -38.50
CA ASN A 68 -18.99 0.42 -38.00
C ASN A 68 -19.33 -1.03 -37.63
N ALA A 69 -20.50 -1.53 -38.05
CA ALA A 69 -20.96 -2.88 -37.76
C ALA A 69 -19.90 -3.95 -38.13
N GLY A 70 -19.62 -4.85 -37.18
CA GLY A 70 -18.60 -5.90 -37.34
C GLY A 70 -17.19 -5.50 -36.89
N LEU A 71 -16.99 -4.28 -36.39
CA LEU A 71 -15.79 -3.84 -35.69
C LEU A 71 -15.99 -3.90 -34.16
N LEU A 72 -14.87 -3.86 -33.43
CA LEU A 72 -14.87 -3.56 -32.02
C LEU A 72 -14.93 -2.06 -31.79
N CYS A 73 -15.73 -1.68 -30.80
CA CYS A 73 -15.77 -0.37 -30.20
C CYS A 73 -15.26 -0.47 -28.73
N PHE A 74 -15.05 0.65 -28.07
CA PHE A 74 -14.46 0.71 -26.73
C PHE A 74 -15.34 1.54 -25.81
N GLU A 75 -15.82 0.94 -24.72
CA GLU A 75 -16.80 1.52 -23.77
C GLU A 75 -18.18 1.78 -24.38
N GLU A 76 -18.26 2.50 -25.50
CA GLU A 76 -19.51 2.90 -26.17
C GLU A 76 -19.67 2.24 -27.56
N PRO A 77 -20.89 1.90 -28.02
CA PRO A 77 -21.10 1.17 -29.28
C PRO A 77 -20.77 1.95 -30.57
N ASP A 78 -20.55 3.25 -30.48
CA ASP A 78 -20.16 4.16 -31.57
C ASP A 78 -18.67 4.52 -31.56
N ASP A 79 -17.99 4.34 -30.44
CA ASP A 79 -16.56 4.61 -30.26
C ASP A 79 -15.66 3.51 -30.80
N VAL A 80 -15.33 3.57 -32.09
CA VAL A 80 -14.49 2.56 -32.74
C VAL A 80 -13.17 2.37 -32.00
N LEU A 81 -12.83 1.12 -31.67
CA LEU A 81 -11.59 0.80 -30.99
C LEU A 81 -10.40 0.96 -31.95
N PHE A 82 -9.56 1.94 -31.66
CA PHE A 82 -8.26 2.09 -32.31
C PHE A 82 -7.11 1.47 -31.51
N GLY A 83 -6.14 0.95 -32.24
CA GLY A 83 -4.89 0.49 -31.64
C GLY A 83 -3.73 0.47 -32.62
N ARG A 84 -2.54 0.20 -32.08
CA ARG A 84 -1.30 0.10 -32.83
C ARG A 84 -0.72 -1.31 -32.74
N ARG A 85 -0.29 -1.84 -33.87
CA ARG A 85 0.52 -3.06 -33.90
C ARG A 85 1.99 -2.75 -33.68
N ALA A 86 2.78 -3.78 -33.35
CA ALA A 86 4.23 -3.66 -33.15
C ALA A 86 5.01 -3.07 -34.35
N ASN A 87 4.45 -3.12 -35.57
CA ASN A 87 5.04 -2.51 -36.77
C ASN A 87 4.63 -1.04 -36.97
N GLY A 88 3.90 -0.44 -36.03
CA GLY A 88 3.40 0.93 -36.07
C GLY A 88 2.13 1.13 -36.90
N ALA A 89 1.54 0.06 -37.45
CA ALA A 89 0.28 0.17 -38.19
C ALA A 89 -0.87 0.49 -37.22
N ILE A 90 -1.61 1.55 -37.54
CA ILE A 90 -2.89 1.88 -36.92
C ILE A 90 -3.94 0.91 -37.46
N VAL A 91 -4.73 0.33 -36.56
CA VAL A 91 -5.76 -0.64 -36.91
C VAL A 91 -7.04 -0.35 -36.13
N ASN A 92 -8.17 -0.50 -36.81
CA ASN A 92 -9.43 -0.87 -36.18
C ASN A 92 -9.53 -2.40 -36.13
N VAL A 93 -10.30 -2.94 -35.19
CA VAL A 93 -10.29 -4.39 -34.91
C VAL A 93 -11.58 -5.03 -35.41
N PRO A 94 -11.57 -5.78 -36.53
CA PRO A 94 -12.76 -6.51 -36.97
C PRO A 94 -13.03 -7.71 -36.07
N ILE A 95 -14.31 -7.91 -35.70
CA ILE A 95 -14.76 -9.05 -34.89
C ILE A 95 -14.39 -10.38 -35.59
N ALA A 96 -14.54 -10.43 -36.91
CA ALA A 96 -14.15 -11.60 -37.71
C ALA A 96 -12.64 -11.94 -37.64
N GLY A 97 -11.80 -11.00 -37.19
CA GLY A 97 -10.38 -11.20 -36.97
C GLY A 97 -10.04 -11.78 -35.60
N LEU A 98 -11.01 -11.90 -34.69
CA LEU A 98 -10.82 -12.49 -33.37
C LEU A 98 -10.75 -14.03 -33.45
N PRO A 99 -10.00 -14.69 -32.56
CA PRO A 99 -9.86 -16.16 -32.54
C PRO A 99 -11.17 -16.94 -32.63
N ASN A 100 -12.24 -16.47 -31.98
CA ASN A 100 -13.56 -17.11 -31.98
C ASN A 100 -14.67 -16.16 -32.47
N GLY A 101 -14.34 -15.11 -33.22
CA GLY A 101 -15.33 -14.13 -33.68
C GLY A 101 -16.08 -13.49 -32.51
N ASP A 102 -17.40 -13.42 -32.65
CA ASP A 102 -18.37 -12.89 -31.69
C ASP A 102 -18.44 -13.69 -30.37
N ALA A 103 -18.08 -14.98 -30.40
CA ALA A 103 -18.00 -15.82 -29.20
C ALA A 103 -16.73 -15.59 -28.35
N SER A 104 -15.84 -14.67 -28.76
CA SER A 104 -14.65 -14.33 -27.99
C SER A 104 -15.03 -13.55 -26.72
N VAL A 105 -14.34 -13.79 -25.61
CA VAL A 105 -14.39 -12.91 -24.42
C VAL A 105 -13.18 -12.01 -24.49
N LEU A 106 -13.40 -10.70 -24.46
CA LEU A 106 -12.32 -9.73 -24.58
C LEU A 106 -11.63 -9.51 -23.22
N GLY A 107 -10.32 -9.34 -23.27
CA GLY A 107 -9.50 -9.08 -22.09
C GLY A 107 -8.42 -8.06 -22.43
N GLY A 108 -7.87 -7.40 -21.42
CA GLY A 108 -6.75 -6.48 -21.52
C GLY A 108 -5.52 -7.07 -20.86
N ASN A 109 -4.33 -6.79 -21.40
CA ASN A 109 -3.07 -7.04 -20.70
C ASN A 109 -2.35 -5.71 -20.50
N ASP A 110 -2.53 -5.18 -19.31
CA ASP A 110 -2.01 -3.92 -18.85
C ASP A 110 -0.56 -4.08 -18.43
N ARG A 111 0.31 -3.19 -18.92
CA ARG A 111 1.76 -3.32 -18.78
C ARG A 111 2.37 -2.05 -18.26
N VAL A 112 2.69 -2.08 -16.97
CA VAL A 112 3.42 -1.00 -16.32
C VAL A 112 4.89 -1.37 -16.17
N ALA A 113 5.77 -0.46 -16.62
CA ALA A 113 7.20 -0.56 -16.43
C ALA A 113 7.72 0.70 -15.73
N VAL A 114 8.39 0.51 -14.60
CA VAL A 114 9.02 1.60 -13.83
C VAL A 114 10.52 1.38 -13.79
N ASN A 115 11.28 2.36 -14.25
CA ASN A 115 12.73 2.40 -14.07
C ASN A 115 13.09 3.66 -13.29
N SER A 116 13.64 3.50 -12.09
CA SER A 116 14.03 4.61 -11.25
C SER A 116 15.45 4.50 -10.72
N SER A 117 16.04 5.67 -10.53
CA SER A 117 17.31 5.86 -9.85
C SER A 117 17.16 6.98 -8.84
N SER A 118 17.65 6.76 -7.62
CA SER A 118 17.68 7.79 -6.60
C SER A 118 19.00 7.79 -5.86
N TYR A 119 19.45 8.96 -5.48
CA TYR A 119 20.60 9.15 -4.62
C TYR A 119 20.28 10.20 -3.57
N GLY A 120 20.86 10.03 -2.40
CA GLY A 120 20.57 10.90 -1.29
C GLY A 120 21.51 10.66 -0.14
N GLY A 121 21.33 11.46 0.89
CA GLY A 121 22.13 11.33 2.08
C GLY A 121 21.67 12.25 3.20
N THR A 122 22.18 11.94 4.39
CA THR A 122 21.93 12.73 5.59
C THR A 122 23.26 13.05 6.26
N LEU A 123 23.32 14.23 6.87
CA LEU A 123 24.41 14.63 7.75
C LEU A 123 23.80 15.14 9.04
N GLN A 124 24.27 14.63 10.17
CA GLN A 124 23.79 15.04 11.48
C GLN A 124 24.95 15.21 12.47
N ALA A 125 24.81 16.20 13.34
CA ALA A 125 25.68 16.46 14.47
C ALA A 125 24.89 16.27 15.76
N VAL A 126 25.45 15.49 16.70
CA VAL A 126 24.90 15.25 18.03
C VAL A 126 25.87 15.77 19.06
N SER A 127 25.47 16.79 19.81
CA SER A 127 26.21 17.33 20.95
C SER A 127 25.58 16.91 22.27
N LYS A 128 26.39 16.32 23.15
CA LYS A 128 26.05 15.99 24.54
C LYS A 128 26.64 16.99 25.55
N ALA A 129 27.05 18.17 25.09
CA ALA A 129 27.55 19.21 25.97
C ALA A 129 26.45 19.63 26.96
N HIS A 130 26.82 19.89 28.21
CA HIS A 130 25.87 20.31 29.25
C HIS A 130 25.27 21.67 28.87
N LEU A 131 23.96 21.82 29.09
CA LEU A 131 23.25 23.08 28.93
C LEU A 131 22.66 23.47 30.30
N PHE A 132 22.93 24.68 30.78
CA PHE A 132 22.55 25.11 32.14
C PHE A 132 23.04 24.16 33.26
N ASN A 133 24.23 23.60 33.11
CA ASN A 133 24.81 22.60 34.01
C ASN A 133 23.96 21.32 34.16
N ARG A 134 23.17 20.99 33.12
CA ARG A 134 22.35 19.78 33.04
C ARG A 134 22.73 18.93 31.83
N PRO A 135 22.57 17.59 31.91
CA PRO A 135 22.72 16.72 30.75
C PRO A 135 21.78 17.17 29.63
N ASN A 136 22.31 17.20 28.42
CA ASN A 136 21.61 17.68 27.24
C ASN A 136 22.04 16.85 26.04
N GLN A 137 21.14 16.64 25.08
CA GLN A 137 21.44 16.03 23.79
C GLN A 137 20.80 16.84 22.68
N LEU A 138 21.62 17.71 22.05
CA LEU A 138 21.25 18.49 20.89
C LEU A 138 21.62 17.73 19.62
N LEU A 139 20.67 17.53 18.73
CA LEU A 139 20.83 16.98 17.39
C LEU A 139 20.42 18.04 16.38
N VAL A 140 21.25 18.26 15.37
CA VAL A 140 20.94 19.08 14.19
C VAL A 140 21.37 18.30 12.96
N GLY A 141 20.57 18.32 11.90
CA GLY A 141 20.93 17.65 10.68
C GLY A 141 20.19 18.16 9.45
N ALA A 142 20.66 17.68 8.31
CA ALA A 142 20.10 17.95 7.00
C ALA A 142 20.00 16.66 6.19
N SER A 143 19.07 16.62 5.25
CA SER A 143 18.90 15.51 4.30
C SER A 143 18.62 16.04 2.90
N ILE A 144 19.09 15.30 1.91
CA ILE A 144 18.77 15.50 0.50
C ILE A 144 18.43 14.15 -0.11
N ASP A 145 17.37 14.10 -0.90
CA ASP A 145 16.97 12.95 -1.69
C ASP A 145 16.59 13.42 -3.09
N VAL A 146 17.32 12.93 -4.10
CA VAL A 146 17.10 13.24 -5.51
C VAL A 146 16.72 11.96 -6.23
N GLY A 147 15.65 12.02 -7.00
CA GLY A 147 15.08 10.88 -7.70
C GLY A 147 14.73 11.21 -9.15
N ARG A 148 14.89 10.21 -10.00
CA ARG A 148 14.39 10.20 -11.38
C ARG A 148 13.70 8.86 -11.62
N ALA A 149 12.49 8.89 -12.18
CA ALA A 149 11.77 7.69 -12.57
C ALA A 149 11.17 7.87 -13.97
N GLY A 150 11.36 6.89 -14.85
CA GLY A 150 10.57 6.74 -16.07
C GLY A 150 9.47 5.72 -15.82
N VAL A 151 8.23 6.09 -16.13
CA VAL A 151 7.04 5.24 -16.03
C VAL A 151 6.48 5.09 -17.42
N LYS A 152 6.38 3.84 -17.89
CA LYS A 152 5.67 3.52 -19.13
C LYS A 152 4.49 2.65 -18.81
N SER A 153 3.37 2.94 -19.45
CA SER A 153 2.14 2.20 -19.27
C SER A 153 1.43 2.04 -20.61
N GLN A 154 0.77 0.91 -20.82
CA GLN A 154 0.01 0.61 -22.03
C GLN A 154 -0.94 -0.57 -21.77
N SER A 155 -2.07 -0.60 -22.46
CA SER A 155 -2.97 -1.75 -22.49
C SER A 155 -2.86 -2.49 -23.83
N GLU A 156 -2.66 -3.81 -23.79
CA GLU A 156 -2.72 -4.65 -24.99
C GLU A 156 -4.07 -5.38 -25.04
N LEU A 157 -4.82 -5.21 -26.13
CA LEU A 157 -6.05 -5.96 -26.38
C LEU A 157 -5.73 -7.46 -26.47
N GLY A 158 -6.55 -8.27 -25.82
CA GLY A 158 -6.42 -9.70 -25.69
C GLY A 158 -7.74 -10.43 -25.74
N VAL A 159 -7.67 -11.76 -25.71
CA VAL A 159 -8.82 -12.65 -25.49
C VAL A 159 -8.63 -13.36 -24.17
N LEU A 160 -9.65 -13.30 -23.32
CA LEU A 160 -9.72 -14.03 -22.06
C LEU A 160 -10.28 -15.42 -22.33
N ASP A 161 -9.57 -16.47 -21.91
CA ASP A 161 -10.14 -17.81 -21.87
C ASP A 161 -11.00 -17.96 -20.60
N PRO A 162 -12.34 -18.07 -20.68
CA PRO A 162 -13.20 -18.13 -19.51
C PRO A 162 -12.99 -19.37 -18.62
N ARG A 163 -12.35 -20.43 -19.15
CA ARG A 163 -12.05 -21.64 -18.37
C ARG A 163 -10.78 -21.52 -17.55
N THR A 164 -9.75 -20.86 -18.09
CA THR A 164 -8.45 -20.71 -17.44
C THR A 164 -8.25 -19.34 -16.81
N LEU A 165 -9.07 -18.37 -17.19
CA LEU A 165 -9.01 -16.97 -16.82
C LEU A 165 -7.67 -16.31 -17.19
N VAL A 166 -7.06 -16.80 -18.27
CA VAL A 166 -5.80 -16.27 -18.80
C VAL A 166 -6.10 -15.39 -20.01
N VAL A 167 -5.61 -14.16 -19.97
CA VAL A 167 -5.63 -13.22 -21.10
C VAL A 167 -4.46 -13.53 -22.04
N SER A 168 -4.78 -13.78 -23.30
CA SER A 168 -3.82 -13.92 -24.39
C SER A 168 -3.84 -12.67 -25.25
N GLY A 169 -2.73 -11.92 -25.28
CA GLY A 169 -2.62 -10.68 -26.06
C GLY A 169 -2.67 -10.91 -27.57
N LEU A 170 -3.30 -9.98 -28.29
CA LEU A 170 -3.44 -9.98 -29.75
C LEU A 170 -2.33 -9.18 -30.46
N GLY A 171 -1.39 -8.58 -29.72
CA GLY A 171 -0.34 -7.72 -30.28
C GLY A 171 -0.83 -6.35 -30.75
N ILE A 172 -1.99 -5.92 -30.25
CA ILE A 172 -2.62 -4.63 -30.54
C ILE A 172 -2.60 -3.83 -29.24
N ILE A 173 -1.81 -2.76 -29.21
CA ILE A 173 -1.82 -1.81 -28.10
C ILE A 173 -2.99 -0.85 -28.32
N ILE A 174 -3.89 -0.76 -27.36
CA ILE A 174 -5.05 0.14 -27.41
C ILE A 174 -4.52 1.59 -27.33
N ASP A 175 -4.98 2.43 -28.25
CA ASP A 175 -4.57 3.84 -28.35
C ASP A 175 -5.74 4.64 -28.92
N GLN A 176 -6.62 5.10 -28.02
CA GLN A 176 -7.85 5.80 -28.40
C GLN A 176 -7.63 7.24 -28.87
N SER A 177 -6.46 7.86 -28.61
CA SER A 177 -6.08 9.16 -29.20
C SER A 177 -6.08 9.19 -30.73
N LEU A 178 -6.14 8.01 -31.35
CA LEU A 178 -6.20 7.83 -32.80
C LEU A 178 -7.62 7.84 -33.35
N ASN A 179 -8.64 7.75 -32.49
CA ASN A 179 -10.03 7.78 -32.90
C ASN A 179 -10.42 9.22 -33.25
N PRO A 180 -10.72 9.53 -34.52
CA PRO A 180 -11.06 10.89 -34.94
C PRO A 180 -12.47 11.32 -34.51
N ASP A 181 -13.28 10.37 -34.05
CA ASP A 181 -14.68 10.55 -33.73
C ASP A 181 -14.92 10.68 -32.21
N LEU A 182 -13.87 10.58 -31.37
CA LEU A 182 -13.99 10.84 -29.92
C LEU A 182 -14.21 12.32 -29.64
N ASP A 183 -15.07 12.62 -28.68
CA ASP A 183 -15.36 13.99 -28.28
C ASP A 183 -14.21 14.58 -27.44
N GLU A 184 -14.04 15.89 -27.54
CA GLU A 184 -13.01 16.63 -26.80
C GLU A 184 -13.31 16.60 -25.30
N GLY A 185 -12.73 15.63 -24.58
CA GLY A 185 -12.96 15.45 -23.14
C GLY A 185 -13.15 14.01 -22.70
N ASP A 186 -13.38 13.09 -23.64
CA ASP A 186 -13.46 11.67 -23.35
C ASP A 186 -12.11 11.16 -22.85
N VAL A 187 -12.16 10.28 -21.85
CA VAL A 187 -10.93 9.74 -21.28
C VAL A 187 -10.39 8.68 -22.23
N GLU A 188 -9.28 9.00 -22.85
CA GLU A 188 -8.65 8.15 -23.83
C GLU A 188 -7.76 7.09 -23.15
N VAL A 189 -8.05 5.80 -23.40
CA VAL A 189 -7.12 4.70 -23.10
C VAL A 189 -5.95 4.78 -24.07
N THR A 190 -4.85 5.39 -23.63
CA THR A 190 -3.68 5.73 -24.47
C THR A 190 -2.35 5.37 -23.82
N PRO A 191 -1.35 4.90 -24.57
CA PRO A 191 -0.03 4.63 -23.99
C PRO A 191 0.53 5.86 -23.27
N VAL A 192 1.13 5.64 -22.08
CA VAL A 192 1.78 6.70 -21.29
C VAL A 192 3.29 6.48 -21.26
N ASP A 193 4.07 7.55 -21.43
CA ASP A 193 5.50 7.59 -21.15
C ASP A 193 5.82 8.86 -20.37
N LEU A 194 5.97 8.72 -19.05
CA LEU A 194 6.14 9.83 -18.12
C LEU A 194 7.53 9.81 -17.49
N LEU A 195 8.22 10.95 -17.55
CA LEU A 195 9.46 11.18 -16.82
C LEU A 195 9.18 12.01 -15.56
N VAL A 196 9.46 11.41 -14.41
CA VAL A 196 9.31 12.04 -13.09
C VAL A 196 10.67 12.44 -12.53
N ARG A 197 10.78 13.67 -12.01
CA ARG A 197 11.92 14.15 -11.23
C ARG A 197 11.48 14.62 -9.86
N THR A 198 12.17 14.17 -8.82
CA THR A 198 11.86 14.54 -7.43
C THR A 198 13.10 15.11 -6.73
N HIS A 199 12.97 16.27 -6.11
CA HIS A 199 13.99 16.84 -5.23
C HIS A 199 13.40 17.10 -3.85
N TYR A 200 13.88 16.37 -2.85
CA TYR A 200 13.46 16.52 -1.47
C TYR A 200 14.63 17.01 -0.60
N TYR A 201 14.36 18.05 0.18
CA TYR A 201 15.30 18.64 1.12
C TYR A 201 14.69 18.65 2.51
N GLY A 202 15.52 18.40 3.51
CA GLY A 202 15.11 18.42 4.91
C GLY A 202 16.12 19.09 5.80
N LEU A 203 15.66 19.95 6.70
CA LEU A 203 16.45 20.52 7.79
C LEU A 203 15.76 20.18 9.10
N TYR A 204 16.49 19.64 10.06
CA TYR A 204 15.90 19.18 11.32
C TYR A 204 16.79 19.46 12.51
N PHE A 205 16.14 19.65 13.65
CA PHE A 205 16.80 19.74 14.94
C PHE A 205 15.95 19.06 16.01
N MET A 206 16.60 18.61 17.08
CA MET A 206 15.96 18.07 18.26
C MET A 206 16.88 18.29 19.45
N ASN A 207 16.35 18.79 20.56
CA ASN A 207 17.08 18.90 21.80
C ASN A 207 16.35 18.18 22.91
N THR A 208 17.03 17.32 23.66
CA THR A 208 16.51 16.72 24.90
C THR A 208 17.34 17.22 26.08
N LEU A 209 16.67 17.89 27.03
CA LEU A 209 17.29 18.48 28.22
C LEU A 209 16.76 17.79 29.48
N ASP A 210 17.66 17.28 30.31
CA ASP A 210 17.34 16.76 31.64
C ASP A 210 17.12 17.93 32.60
N VAL A 211 15.86 18.39 32.73
CA VAL A 211 15.49 19.49 33.63
C VAL A 211 15.67 19.10 35.10
N THR A 212 15.41 17.83 35.42
CA THR A 212 15.75 17.20 36.71
C THR A 212 16.26 15.78 36.49
N ASP A 213 16.74 15.11 37.53
CA ASP A 213 17.20 13.71 37.42
C ASP A 213 16.10 12.72 36.98
N ARG A 214 14.83 13.15 37.11
CA ARG A 214 13.64 12.37 36.77
C ARG A 214 12.87 12.92 35.57
N LEU A 215 13.10 14.15 35.13
CA LEU A 215 12.30 14.82 34.11
C LEU A 215 13.19 15.31 32.97
N ALA A 216 12.92 14.81 31.76
CA ALA A 216 13.55 15.25 30.53
C ALA A 216 12.49 15.88 29.62
N PHE A 217 12.81 17.03 29.02
CA PHE A 217 11.98 17.65 27.98
C PHE A 217 12.69 17.57 26.63
N THR A 218 11.91 17.26 25.59
CA THR A 218 12.36 17.19 24.21
C THR A 218 11.61 18.24 23.39
N LEU A 219 12.35 19.06 22.65
CA LEU A 219 11.82 20.01 21.67
C LEU A 219 12.52 19.75 20.34
N GLY A 220 11.79 19.79 19.23
CA GLY A 220 12.40 19.63 17.92
C GLY A 220 11.48 20.08 16.79
N GLY A 221 11.98 19.94 15.59
CA GLY A 221 11.18 20.09 14.39
C GLY A 221 11.96 19.83 13.12
N ARG A 222 11.23 19.69 12.02
CA ARG A 222 11.79 19.44 10.70
C ARG A 222 11.09 20.28 9.63
N PHE A 223 11.87 21.06 8.89
CA PHE A 223 11.42 21.68 7.65
C PHE A 223 11.63 20.72 6.49
N ASN A 224 10.60 20.52 5.68
CA ASN A 224 10.61 19.74 4.45
C ASN A 224 10.32 20.66 3.26
N LEU A 225 11.08 20.51 2.18
CA LEU A 225 10.82 21.11 0.87
C LEU A 225 10.84 19.99 -0.17
N ALA A 226 9.77 19.86 -0.93
CA ALA A 226 9.61 18.84 -1.94
C ALA A 226 9.25 19.48 -3.29
N ASN A 227 10.02 19.15 -4.32
CA ASN A 227 9.73 19.53 -5.71
C ASN A 227 9.51 18.26 -6.52
N ILE A 228 8.40 18.19 -7.25
CA ILE A 228 8.00 17.05 -8.07
C ILE A 228 7.66 17.60 -9.46
N LYS A 229 8.44 17.19 -10.45
CA LYS A 229 8.22 17.55 -11.86
C LYS A 229 7.82 16.32 -12.65
N LEU A 230 6.75 16.45 -13.42
CA LEU A 230 6.22 15.47 -14.35
C LEU A 230 6.48 16.00 -15.77
N GLU A 231 7.09 15.18 -16.61
CA GLU A 231 7.44 15.49 -17.99
C GLU A 231 6.87 14.40 -18.91
N ASP A 232 5.78 14.69 -19.59
CA ASP A 232 5.19 13.82 -20.62
C ASP A 232 6.18 13.67 -21.79
N GLN A 233 6.38 12.44 -22.26
CA GLN A 233 7.29 12.13 -23.36
C GLN A 233 6.55 11.85 -24.69
N LEU A 234 5.21 11.78 -24.67
CA LEU A 234 4.36 11.56 -25.84
C LEU A 234 3.59 12.83 -26.24
N GLY A 235 3.39 13.76 -25.31
CA GLY A 235 2.77 15.06 -25.54
C GLY A 235 3.14 16.07 -24.45
N ASP A 236 2.18 16.87 -24.03
CA ASP A 236 2.31 17.80 -22.90
C ASP A 236 1.18 17.69 -21.86
N ASP A 237 0.20 16.81 -22.09
CA ASP A 237 -0.98 16.65 -21.22
C ASP A 237 -0.63 16.23 -19.80
N LEU A 238 0.46 15.49 -19.57
CA LEU A 238 0.86 15.06 -18.21
C LEU A 238 1.95 15.92 -17.58
N ASN A 239 2.26 17.09 -18.15
CA ASN A 239 3.28 17.98 -17.59
C ASN A 239 2.81 18.66 -16.30
N GLY A 240 3.68 18.67 -15.28
CA GLY A 240 3.39 19.31 -13.99
C GLY A 240 4.65 19.72 -13.23
N ASP A 241 4.59 20.82 -12.49
CA ASP A 241 5.68 21.27 -11.59
C ASP A 241 5.09 21.68 -10.23
N HIS A 242 5.28 20.82 -9.23
CA HIS A 242 4.63 20.93 -7.93
C HIS A 242 5.67 21.14 -6.83
N THR A 243 5.48 22.19 -6.03
CA THR A 243 6.35 22.51 -4.89
C THR A 243 5.55 22.51 -3.58
N PHE A 244 5.99 21.69 -2.62
CA PHE A 244 5.41 21.58 -1.28
C PHE A 244 6.46 21.92 -0.23
N GLN A 245 6.08 22.75 0.75
CA GLN A 245 6.94 23.06 1.89
C GLN A 245 6.17 23.02 3.20
N ARG A 246 6.83 22.55 4.27
CA ARG A 246 6.22 22.54 5.60
C ARG A 246 7.27 22.45 6.71
N PHE A 247 7.03 23.18 7.80
CA PHE A 247 7.70 22.93 9.08
C PHE A 247 6.84 22.03 9.98
N ASN A 248 7.44 20.98 10.51
CA ASN A 248 6.80 19.99 11.37
C ASN A 248 7.40 20.07 12.78
N PRO A 249 6.75 20.72 13.75
CA PRO A 249 7.22 20.79 15.12
C PRO A 249 7.02 19.48 15.89
N MET A 250 7.81 19.30 16.95
CA MET A 250 7.58 18.27 17.96
C MET A 250 7.92 18.77 19.37
N LEU A 251 7.17 18.32 20.36
CA LEU A 251 7.44 18.51 21.78
C LEU A 251 7.20 17.20 22.52
N GLY A 252 7.96 16.94 23.58
CA GLY A 252 7.76 15.77 24.42
C GLY A 252 8.34 15.95 25.81
N ALA A 253 7.84 15.14 26.74
CA ALA A 253 8.34 15.06 28.09
C ALA A 253 8.42 13.60 28.52
N THR A 254 9.47 13.26 29.26
CA THR A 254 9.69 11.92 29.79
C THR A 254 9.95 12.02 31.30
N TYR A 255 9.21 11.27 32.11
CA TYR A 255 9.29 11.30 33.57
C TYR A 255 9.57 9.91 34.16
N LYS A 256 10.66 9.78 34.93
CA LYS A 256 11.01 8.55 35.66
C LYS A 256 10.15 8.46 36.91
N LEU A 257 9.08 7.66 36.86
CA LEU A 257 8.14 7.45 37.96
C LEU A 257 8.77 6.62 39.09
N LEU A 258 9.37 5.49 38.72
CA LEU A 258 10.01 4.50 39.60
C LEU A 258 11.25 3.94 38.88
N PRO A 259 12.19 3.30 39.59
CA PRO A 259 13.23 2.50 38.94
C PRO A 259 12.57 1.48 37.98
N GLY A 260 12.95 1.53 36.70
CA GLY A 260 12.38 0.64 35.69
C GLY A 260 10.98 1.04 35.18
N VAL A 261 10.43 2.21 35.55
CA VAL A 261 9.14 2.71 35.03
C VAL A 261 9.25 4.18 34.61
N THR A 262 8.95 4.44 33.35
CA THR A 262 9.03 5.75 32.73
C THR A 262 7.70 6.11 32.07
N ALA A 263 7.14 7.27 32.42
CA ALA A 263 6.03 7.88 31.71
C ALA A 263 6.55 8.80 30.60
N TYR A 264 5.80 8.91 29.52
CA TYR A 264 6.09 9.84 28.44
C TYR A 264 4.80 10.46 27.89
N VAL A 265 4.93 11.67 27.36
CA VAL A 265 3.90 12.37 26.59
C VAL A 265 4.57 13.14 25.47
N GLY A 266 3.93 13.23 24.31
CA GLY A 266 4.46 13.94 23.15
C GLY A 266 3.39 14.45 22.20
N TYR A 267 3.74 15.51 21.49
CA TYR A 267 3.03 16.05 20.33
C TYR A 267 4.01 16.13 19.17
N SER A 268 3.57 15.73 17.97
CA SER A 268 4.38 15.87 16.76
C SER A 268 3.51 16.10 15.54
N GLU A 269 4.05 16.86 14.59
CA GLU A 269 3.47 17.00 13.26
C GLU A 269 4.30 16.24 12.22
N SER A 270 3.65 15.88 11.12
CA SER A 270 4.26 15.20 9.97
C SER A 270 3.54 15.63 8.69
N ASN A 271 4.19 15.47 7.54
CA ASN A 271 3.56 15.69 6.25
C ASN A 271 4.01 14.69 5.18
N ARG A 272 3.15 14.50 4.18
CA ARG A 272 3.42 13.71 2.97
C ARG A 272 3.00 14.55 1.75
N ALA A 273 3.97 14.88 0.89
CA ALA A 273 3.65 15.43 -0.42
C ALA A 273 2.93 14.36 -1.27
N PRO A 274 1.97 14.73 -2.12
CA PRO A 274 1.36 13.81 -3.08
C PRO A 274 2.43 13.09 -3.91
N THR A 275 2.17 11.83 -4.25
CA THR A 275 3.02 11.04 -5.14
C THR A 275 2.82 11.49 -6.59
N PRO A 276 3.79 11.23 -7.48
CA PRO A 276 3.64 11.50 -8.91
C PRO A 276 2.38 10.89 -9.53
N ALA A 277 1.99 9.67 -9.13
CA ALA A 277 0.77 9.04 -9.60
C ALA A 277 -0.49 9.76 -9.07
N GLU A 278 -0.50 10.15 -7.79
CA GLU A 278 -1.62 10.94 -7.23
C GLU A 278 -1.77 12.30 -7.90
N LEU A 279 -0.66 12.96 -8.25
CA LEU A 279 -0.67 14.26 -8.94
C LEU A 279 -1.12 14.19 -10.39
N ALA A 280 -1.08 13.00 -10.99
CA ALA A 280 -1.40 12.78 -12.39
C ALA A 280 -2.67 11.93 -12.52
N CYS A 281 -3.55 11.87 -11.52
CA CYS A 281 -4.79 11.08 -11.52
C CYS A 281 -5.79 11.63 -10.48
N ALA A 282 -6.03 12.93 -10.42
CA ALA A 282 -6.84 13.55 -9.37
C ALA A 282 -8.02 14.42 -9.90
N ASP A 283 -8.34 14.30 -11.20
CA ASP A 283 -9.39 15.02 -11.90
C ASP A 283 -10.65 14.15 -11.88
N PRO A 284 -11.67 14.52 -11.10
CA PRO A 284 -12.90 13.76 -11.03
C PRO A 284 -13.66 13.74 -12.37
N ALA A 285 -13.45 14.74 -13.24
CA ALA A 285 -14.09 14.81 -14.54
C ALA A 285 -13.36 13.97 -15.60
N ARG A 286 -12.10 13.62 -15.35
CA ARG A 286 -11.26 12.78 -16.23
C ARG A 286 -10.62 11.65 -15.43
N PRO A 287 -11.43 10.75 -14.84
CA PRO A 287 -10.91 9.69 -13.98
C PRO A 287 -10.02 8.74 -14.78
N CYS A 288 -8.88 8.36 -14.21
CA CYS A 288 -7.89 7.55 -14.92
C CYS A 288 -8.14 6.05 -14.67
N LEU A 289 -7.71 5.16 -15.58
CA LEU A 289 -7.61 3.74 -15.21
C LEU A 289 -6.46 3.62 -14.22
N LEU A 290 -6.81 3.30 -12.97
CA LEU A 290 -5.91 3.25 -11.80
C LEU A 290 -4.68 2.34 -12.00
N GLU A 291 -4.73 1.48 -13.01
CA GLU A 291 -3.64 0.58 -13.36
C GLU A 291 -2.75 1.10 -14.49
N ASN A 292 -3.22 2.05 -15.33
CA ASN A 292 -2.53 2.37 -16.57
C ASN A 292 -2.51 3.82 -17.06
N PHE A 293 -3.49 4.66 -16.73
CA PHE A 293 -3.59 5.98 -17.36
C PHE A 293 -3.43 7.06 -16.33
N LEU A 294 -2.80 8.15 -16.74
CA LEU A 294 -2.60 9.34 -15.95
C LEU A 294 -3.32 10.47 -16.71
N VAL A 295 -3.86 11.45 -15.99
CA VAL A 295 -4.53 12.64 -16.52
C VAL A 295 -3.95 13.91 -15.88
N SER A 296 -4.14 15.05 -16.54
CA SER A 296 -3.75 16.37 -16.00
C SER A 296 -4.73 16.88 -14.96
N ASP A 297 -4.24 17.58 -13.93
CA ASP A 297 -4.99 17.67 -12.67
C ASP A 297 -5.11 19.03 -11.95
N PRO A 298 -6.20 19.27 -11.19
CA PRO A 298 -6.18 20.24 -10.11
C PRO A 298 -5.10 19.94 -9.03
N PRO A 299 -4.58 20.95 -8.34
CA PRO A 299 -3.49 20.75 -7.39
C PRO A 299 -3.95 20.06 -6.09
N LEU A 300 -3.51 18.82 -5.84
CA LEU A 300 -3.65 18.16 -4.54
C LEU A 300 -2.81 18.84 -3.45
N GLN A 301 -3.39 18.94 -2.25
CA GLN A 301 -2.69 19.41 -1.06
C GLN A 301 -1.88 18.28 -0.41
N GLN A 302 -0.78 18.63 0.27
CA GLN A 302 0.00 17.68 1.06
C GLN A 302 -0.78 17.21 2.30
N VAL A 303 -0.70 15.91 2.60
CA VAL A 303 -1.32 15.35 3.81
C VAL A 303 -0.56 15.83 5.05
N VAL A 304 -1.28 16.21 6.10
CA VAL A 304 -0.70 16.70 7.36
C VAL A 304 -1.18 15.85 8.53
N GLY A 305 -0.25 15.18 9.22
CA GLY A 305 -0.55 14.40 10.42
C GLY A 305 -0.19 15.13 11.71
N ARG A 306 -1.15 15.27 12.63
CA ARG A 306 -0.95 15.77 13.99
C ARG A 306 -1.16 14.65 14.99
N THR A 307 -0.11 14.29 15.73
CA THR A 307 -0.12 13.15 16.65
C THR A 307 0.08 13.61 18.08
N ILE A 308 -0.78 13.15 18.99
CA ILE A 308 -0.57 13.16 20.43
C ILE A 308 -0.36 11.72 20.89
N GLU A 309 0.67 11.48 21.68
CA GLU A 309 0.95 10.16 22.27
C GLU A 309 1.27 10.31 23.76
N ALA A 310 0.79 9.38 24.58
CA ALA A 310 1.14 9.29 25.99
C ALA A 310 1.20 7.84 26.42
N GLY A 311 2.13 7.50 27.29
CA GLY A 311 2.28 6.11 27.71
C GLY A 311 3.24 5.89 28.86
N LEU A 312 3.35 4.60 29.20
CA LEU A 312 4.23 4.06 30.21
C LEU A 312 5.10 2.98 29.56
N ARG A 313 6.37 2.94 29.93
CA ARG A 313 7.27 1.86 29.53
C ARG A 313 8.23 1.53 30.66
N GLY A 314 8.71 0.29 30.66
CA GLY A 314 9.59 -0.15 31.71
C GLY A 314 10.34 -1.43 31.37
N GLU A 315 11.38 -1.65 32.16
CA GLU A 315 12.11 -2.91 32.19
C GLU A 315 12.49 -3.20 33.64
N PHE A 316 12.21 -4.41 34.10
CA PHE A 316 12.62 -4.87 35.41
C PHE A 316 13.23 -6.26 35.34
N ALA A 317 14.19 -6.53 36.22
CA ALA A 317 14.76 -7.86 36.38
C ALA A 317 13.69 -8.82 36.93
N ALA A 318 13.60 -10.03 36.36
CA ALA A 318 12.54 -10.98 36.67
C ALA A 318 13.07 -12.27 37.30
N GLY A 319 12.91 -12.43 38.61
CA GLY A 319 13.38 -13.60 39.36
C GLY A 319 14.73 -13.40 40.06
N TYR A 320 15.31 -14.47 40.61
CA TYR A 320 16.59 -14.41 41.31
C TYR A 320 17.76 -14.20 40.35
N ALA A 321 18.49 -13.10 40.54
CA ALA A 321 19.86 -12.97 40.05
C ALA A 321 20.69 -14.08 40.71
N GLY A 322 21.18 -15.02 39.92
CA GLY A 322 21.89 -16.19 40.41
C GLY A 322 22.73 -16.82 39.30
N ARG A 323 23.37 -17.94 39.61
CA ARG A 323 24.04 -18.77 38.62
C ARG A 323 23.14 -19.94 38.25
N ASP A 324 23.13 -20.35 36.99
CA ASP A 324 22.54 -21.63 36.62
C ASP A 324 23.34 -22.81 37.21
N ALA A 325 22.89 -24.05 36.99
CA ALA A 325 23.57 -25.26 37.47
C ALA A 325 25.00 -25.43 36.90
N LEU A 326 25.39 -24.61 35.92
CA LEU A 326 26.69 -24.59 35.24
C LEU A 326 27.51 -23.33 35.58
N GLY A 327 27.04 -22.49 36.50
CA GLY A 327 27.78 -21.31 36.97
C GLY A 327 27.61 -20.04 36.14
N ALA A 328 26.74 -20.00 35.12
CA ALA A 328 26.51 -18.84 34.26
C ALA A 328 25.54 -17.82 34.88
N PRO A 329 25.79 -16.49 34.79
CA PRO A 329 24.90 -15.47 35.34
C PRO A 329 23.53 -15.50 34.66
N ARG A 330 22.45 -15.63 35.44
CA ARG A 330 21.07 -15.48 34.95
C ARG A 330 20.66 -14.02 34.96
N THR A 331 20.44 -13.44 33.78
CA THR A 331 19.84 -12.10 33.62
C THR A 331 18.47 -12.23 32.98
N ASN A 332 17.47 -12.55 33.80
CA ASN A 332 16.09 -12.54 33.35
C ASN A 332 15.57 -11.10 33.36
N SER A 333 14.91 -10.66 32.28
CA SER A 333 14.26 -9.36 32.24
C SER A 333 12.84 -9.44 31.68
N ILE A 334 11.98 -8.56 32.20
CA ILE A 334 10.66 -8.28 31.66
C ILE A 334 10.65 -6.84 31.19
N GLY A 335 10.50 -6.64 29.88
CA GLY A 335 10.23 -5.34 29.28
C GLY A 335 8.75 -5.20 28.96
N TRP A 336 8.19 -4.02 29.17
CA TRP A 336 6.78 -3.74 28.89
C TRP A 336 6.55 -2.31 28.42
N SER A 337 5.48 -2.11 27.66
CA SER A 337 4.99 -0.79 27.25
C SER A 337 3.48 -0.79 27.17
N LEU A 338 2.88 0.35 27.49
CA LEU A 338 1.46 0.66 27.30
C LEU A 338 1.35 2.11 26.86
N GLY A 339 0.81 2.36 25.67
CA GLY A 339 0.66 3.69 25.10
C GLY A 339 -0.73 3.91 24.55
N TYR A 340 -1.16 5.18 24.57
CA TYR A 340 -2.28 5.70 23.81
C TYR A 340 -1.73 6.66 22.76
N PHE A 341 -2.26 6.57 21.55
CA PHE A 341 -1.94 7.50 20.47
C PHE A 341 -3.23 8.02 19.82
N ARG A 342 -3.13 9.24 19.28
CA ARG A 342 -4.18 9.88 18.48
C ARG A 342 -3.53 10.67 17.37
N THR A 343 -3.74 10.26 16.13
CA THR A 343 -3.22 10.90 14.92
C THR A 343 -4.37 11.36 14.05
N LEU A 344 -4.52 12.68 13.90
CA LEU A 344 -5.44 13.31 12.96
C LEU A 344 -4.68 13.64 11.68
N LEU A 345 -5.09 13.08 10.55
CA LEU A 345 -4.65 13.50 9.23
C LEU A 345 -5.64 14.53 8.71
N SER A 346 -5.15 15.71 8.34
CA SER A 346 -5.88 16.69 7.53
C SER A 346 -5.42 16.56 6.08
N ASP A 347 -6.33 16.87 5.16
CA ASP A 347 -6.12 16.79 3.71
C ASP A 347 -5.68 15.38 3.27
N ASP A 348 -6.23 14.34 3.92
CA ASP A 348 -5.90 12.94 3.61
C ASP A 348 -6.24 12.64 2.16
N ILE A 349 -5.33 11.98 1.44
CA ILE A 349 -5.53 11.67 0.03
C ILE A 349 -6.19 10.31 -0.06
N LEU A 350 -7.42 10.29 -0.56
CA LEU A 350 -8.21 9.09 -0.76
C LEU A 350 -8.18 8.71 -2.24
N THR A 351 -8.05 7.42 -2.51
CA THR A 351 -8.37 6.86 -3.83
C THR A 351 -9.86 6.63 -3.88
N VAL A 352 -10.52 7.18 -4.88
CA VAL A 352 -11.97 7.12 -5.09
C VAL A 352 -12.18 6.43 -6.43
N ALA A 353 -13.03 5.39 -6.47
CA ALA A 353 -13.47 4.85 -7.74
C ALA A 353 -14.32 5.92 -8.44
N SER A 354 -14.33 5.92 -9.77
CA SER A 354 -15.20 6.80 -10.53
C SER A 354 -16.61 6.21 -10.58
N PRO A 355 -17.64 7.07 -10.75
CA PRO A 355 -18.93 6.68 -11.31
C PRO A 355 -18.80 5.88 -12.61
N ILE A 356 -17.79 6.21 -13.43
CA ILE A 356 -17.45 5.47 -14.65
C ILE A 356 -16.72 4.18 -14.27
N GLN A 357 -17.26 3.05 -14.70
CA GLN A 357 -16.77 1.72 -14.33
C GLN A 357 -15.30 1.53 -14.69
N GLY A 358 -14.55 0.82 -13.82
CA GLY A 358 -13.12 0.53 -14.02
C GLY A 358 -12.15 1.68 -13.74
N ARG A 359 -12.64 2.92 -13.53
CA ARG A 359 -11.80 4.13 -13.38
C ARG A 359 -11.74 4.63 -11.94
N GLY A 360 -10.80 5.54 -11.67
CA GLY A 360 -10.76 6.26 -10.40
C GLY A 360 -9.76 7.40 -10.38
N PHE A 361 -9.74 8.11 -9.26
CA PHE A 361 -8.96 9.32 -9.08
C PHE A 361 -8.60 9.53 -7.59
N PHE A 362 -7.74 10.50 -7.32
CA PHE A 362 -7.31 10.86 -5.98
C PHE A 362 -7.89 12.22 -5.58
N ILE A 363 -8.36 12.34 -4.33
CA ILE A 363 -8.82 13.63 -3.78
C ILE A 363 -8.28 13.84 -2.38
N ASN A 364 -8.18 15.10 -1.97
CA ASN A 364 -8.09 15.44 -0.55
C ASN A 364 -9.46 15.20 0.11
N GLY A 365 -9.69 13.98 0.59
CA GLY A 365 -10.94 13.52 1.21
C GLY A 365 -11.17 14.02 2.64
N GLY A 366 -10.56 15.15 3.02
CA GLY A 366 -10.73 15.77 4.33
C GLY A 366 -9.93 15.11 5.46
N GLU A 367 -10.56 14.95 6.61
CA GLU A 367 -9.94 14.51 7.85
C GLU A 367 -10.19 13.03 8.16
N THR A 368 -9.12 12.32 8.52
CA THR A 368 -9.20 10.96 9.03
C THR A 368 -8.47 10.86 10.37
N LEU A 369 -8.99 10.03 11.28
CA LEU A 369 -8.40 9.83 12.60
C LEU A 369 -7.97 8.38 12.78
N ARG A 370 -6.74 8.17 13.24
CA ARG A 370 -6.26 6.90 13.78
C ARG A 370 -5.93 7.10 15.25
N GLU A 371 -6.68 6.44 16.14
CA GLU A 371 -6.42 6.50 17.57
C GLU A 371 -6.53 5.13 18.22
N GLY A 372 -5.85 4.92 19.34
CA GLY A 372 -6.02 3.71 20.10
C GLY A 372 -4.91 3.39 21.07
N LEU A 373 -4.81 2.12 21.43
CA LEU A 373 -3.95 1.63 22.49
C LEU A 373 -2.96 0.61 21.95
N GLU A 374 -1.71 0.73 22.37
CA GLU A 374 -0.67 -0.27 22.10
C GLU A 374 -0.12 -0.80 23.42
N ALA A 375 -0.07 -2.12 23.55
CA ALA A 375 0.50 -2.79 24.70
C ALA A 375 1.46 -3.87 24.24
N ALA A 376 2.63 -3.95 24.85
CA ALA A 376 3.58 -5.01 24.60
C ALA A 376 4.24 -5.47 25.90
N VAL A 377 4.52 -6.77 25.97
CA VAL A 377 5.31 -7.37 27.05
C VAL A 377 6.27 -8.37 26.44
N ASN A 378 7.50 -8.41 26.94
CA ASN A 378 8.46 -9.43 26.59
C ASN A 378 9.20 -9.92 27.83
N TYR A 379 9.44 -11.21 27.87
CA TYR A 379 10.26 -11.88 28.87
C TYR A 379 11.45 -12.50 28.17
N ARG A 380 12.65 -12.23 28.69
CA ARG A 380 13.89 -12.80 28.20
C ARG A 380 14.63 -13.48 29.34
N SER A 381 15.12 -14.69 29.05
CA SER A 381 16.02 -15.49 29.87
C SER A 381 17.02 -16.21 28.95
N ASP A 382 17.94 -16.97 29.53
CA ASP A 382 18.97 -17.70 28.76
C ASP A 382 18.39 -18.75 27.80
N ARG A 383 17.21 -19.31 28.12
CA ARG A 383 16.58 -20.39 27.35
C ARG A 383 15.23 -20.04 26.76
N LEU A 384 14.57 -18.99 27.25
CA LEU A 384 13.22 -18.64 26.82
C LEU A 384 13.15 -17.16 26.50
N PHE A 385 12.66 -16.86 25.30
CA PHE A 385 12.15 -15.56 24.93
C PHE A 385 10.64 -15.70 24.69
N LEU A 386 9.84 -14.89 25.35
CA LEU A 386 8.38 -14.83 25.20
C LEU A 386 8.01 -13.39 24.91
N TYR A 387 7.07 -13.17 24.00
CA TYR A 387 6.53 -11.84 23.73
C TYR A 387 5.03 -11.90 23.48
N ALA A 388 4.33 -10.86 23.91
CA ALA A 388 2.95 -10.60 23.53
C ALA A 388 2.80 -9.12 23.15
N SER A 389 2.04 -8.83 22.10
CA SER A 389 1.73 -7.47 21.67
C SER A 389 0.26 -7.38 21.26
N TYR A 390 -0.39 -6.31 21.66
CA TYR A 390 -1.77 -5.99 21.33
C TYR A 390 -1.86 -4.55 20.83
N ALA A 391 -2.57 -4.34 19.73
CA ALA A 391 -2.91 -3.03 19.22
C ALA A 391 -4.42 -2.94 19.00
N LEU A 392 -5.03 -1.94 19.63
CA LEU A 392 -6.36 -1.44 19.32
C LEU A 392 -6.18 -0.21 18.45
N VAL A 393 -6.69 -0.21 17.21
CA VAL A 393 -6.63 0.92 16.29
C VAL A 393 -8.04 1.25 15.81
N ASN A 394 -8.59 2.34 16.30
CA ASN A 394 -9.84 2.90 15.80
C ASN A 394 -9.50 3.92 14.70
N ALA A 395 -9.60 3.48 13.44
CA ALA A 395 -9.36 4.30 12.27
C ALA A 395 -10.70 4.73 11.67
N THR A 396 -11.03 6.02 11.66
CA THR A 396 -12.34 6.50 11.20
C THR A 396 -12.25 7.76 10.34
N PHE A 397 -13.26 7.96 9.49
CA PHE A 397 -13.51 9.23 8.82
C PHE A 397 -14.03 10.29 9.81
N ARG A 398 -13.77 11.56 9.52
CA ARG A 398 -14.23 12.71 10.33
C ARG A 398 -15.17 13.63 9.56
N ASN A 399 -15.20 13.54 8.24
CA ASN A 399 -16.12 14.26 7.38
C ASN A 399 -17.18 13.30 6.82
N ALA A 400 -18.36 13.85 6.52
CA ALA A 400 -19.31 13.16 5.66
C ALA A 400 -18.79 13.25 4.23
N LEU A 401 -18.76 12.13 3.53
CA LEU A 401 -18.29 12.02 2.15
C LEU A 401 -19.24 11.09 1.39
N GLU A 402 -19.35 11.32 0.09
CA GLU A 402 -19.95 10.36 -0.82
C GLU A 402 -18.83 9.90 -1.74
N ILE A 403 -18.51 8.61 -1.68
CA ILE A 403 -17.37 8.01 -2.37
C ILE A 403 -17.93 7.00 -3.36
N ALA A 404 -17.62 7.16 -4.65
CA ALA A 404 -18.08 6.22 -5.65
C ALA A 404 -17.54 4.81 -5.38
N SER A 405 -18.44 3.84 -5.50
CA SER A 405 -18.20 2.42 -5.28
C SER A 405 -19.18 1.62 -6.16
N PRO A 406 -19.01 1.70 -7.49
CA PRO A 406 -20.00 1.21 -8.46
C PRO A 406 -20.32 -0.27 -8.26
N ASP A 407 -19.30 -1.07 -7.91
CA ASP A 407 -19.42 -2.52 -7.75
C ASP A 407 -19.89 -2.97 -6.35
N ALA A 408 -20.06 -2.04 -5.40
CA ALA A 408 -20.49 -2.42 -4.06
C ALA A 408 -21.93 -2.94 -4.06
N PRO A 409 -22.23 -4.07 -3.38
CA PRO A 409 -23.57 -4.65 -3.34
C PRO A 409 -24.55 -3.85 -2.50
N VAL A 410 -24.05 -2.95 -1.64
CA VAL A 410 -24.84 -2.09 -0.76
C VAL A 410 -24.30 -0.66 -0.89
N GLY A 411 -25.20 0.31 -1.07
CA GLY A 411 -24.85 1.73 -1.12
C GLY A 411 -26.06 2.59 -1.49
N VAL A 412 -25.78 3.81 -1.94
CA VAL A 412 -26.77 4.78 -2.42
C VAL A 412 -26.42 5.24 -3.83
N ALA A 413 -27.42 5.60 -4.63
CA ALA A 413 -27.17 6.22 -5.93
C ALA A 413 -26.31 7.49 -5.76
N CYS A 414 -25.25 7.62 -6.56
CA CYS A 414 -24.34 8.76 -6.51
C CYS A 414 -25.09 10.07 -6.84
N SER A 415 -25.11 11.01 -5.89
CA SER A 415 -25.84 12.28 -6.03
C SER A 415 -25.19 13.27 -6.99
N ALA A 416 -23.88 13.12 -7.22
CA ALA A 416 -23.12 13.93 -8.16
C ALA A 416 -23.28 13.48 -9.62
N PHE A 417 -23.78 12.27 -9.85
CA PHE A 417 -24.05 11.76 -11.20
C PHE A 417 -25.46 12.17 -11.61
N VAL A 418 -25.55 12.97 -12.67
CA VAL A 418 -26.81 13.36 -13.30
C VAL A 418 -26.88 12.58 -14.61
N PRO A 419 -27.71 11.54 -14.72
CA PRO A 419 -27.82 10.79 -15.95
C PRO A 419 -28.37 11.69 -17.06
N GLU A 420 -27.84 11.53 -18.28
CA GLU A 420 -28.30 12.29 -19.45
C GLU A 420 -29.63 11.72 -19.97
N ASP A 421 -29.80 10.40 -19.92
CA ASP A 421 -31.05 9.69 -20.15
C ASP A 421 -31.62 9.15 -18.82
N PRO A 422 -32.92 9.34 -18.51
CA PRO A 422 -33.57 8.72 -17.36
C PRO A 422 -33.44 7.19 -17.26
N GLU A 423 -33.11 6.50 -18.36
CA GLU A 423 -32.84 5.06 -18.41
C GLU A 423 -31.40 4.68 -18.04
N ASP A 424 -30.47 5.64 -17.97
CA ASP A 424 -29.08 5.38 -17.58
C ASP A 424 -28.97 4.94 -16.13
N GLU A 425 -28.17 3.90 -15.90
CA GLU A 425 -27.92 3.40 -14.55
C GLU A 425 -27.07 4.40 -13.76
N VAL A 426 -27.60 4.85 -12.62
CA VAL A 426 -26.83 5.72 -11.72
C VAL A 426 -25.90 4.83 -10.89
N PRO A 427 -24.58 5.07 -10.94
CA PRO A 427 -23.62 4.24 -10.24
C PRO A 427 -23.80 4.32 -8.73
N ASN A 428 -23.36 3.27 -8.05
CA ASN A 428 -23.45 3.16 -6.61
C ASN A 428 -22.33 3.93 -5.89
N CYS A 429 -22.68 4.53 -4.76
CA CYS A 429 -21.79 5.31 -3.89
C CYS A 429 -21.89 4.83 -2.43
N ALA A 430 -20.75 4.77 -1.76
CA ALA A 430 -20.66 4.62 -0.32
C ALA A 430 -20.93 5.96 0.38
N ARG A 431 -21.91 5.98 1.27
CA ARG A 431 -22.25 7.19 2.05
C ARG A 431 -21.54 7.20 3.38
N VAL A 432 -20.37 7.83 3.40
CA VAL A 432 -19.52 7.95 4.59
C VAL A 432 -20.08 8.99 5.56
N GLN A 433 -20.16 8.62 6.83
CA GLN A 433 -20.50 9.47 7.95
C GLN A 433 -19.30 9.62 8.91
N PRO A 434 -19.23 10.75 9.65
CA PRO A 434 -18.23 10.90 10.71
C PRO A 434 -18.34 9.78 11.74
N GLY A 435 -17.29 8.98 11.87
CA GLY A 435 -17.26 7.82 12.76
C GLY A 435 -17.16 6.47 12.05
N ASP A 436 -17.48 6.41 10.76
CA ASP A 436 -17.32 5.20 9.96
C ASP A 436 -15.85 4.81 9.88
N GLN A 437 -15.60 3.51 9.95
CA GLN A 437 -14.28 2.92 9.99
C GLN A 437 -13.66 2.90 8.60
N ILE A 438 -12.39 3.26 8.54
CA ILE A 438 -11.60 3.19 7.31
C ILE A 438 -11.41 1.72 6.93
N PRO A 439 -11.81 1.29 5.73
CA PRO A 439 -11.64 -0.10 5.28
C PRO A 439 -10.20 -0.61 5.30
N GLY A 440 -10.04 -1.94 5.40
CA GLY A 440 -8.71 -2.59 5.41
C GLY A 440 -7.88 -2.38 6.68
N ILE A 441 -8.43 -1.79 7.74
CA ILE A 441 -7.76 -1.60 9.03
C ILE A 441 -8.47 -2.40 10.13
N PRO A 442 -7.97 -3.61 10.49
CA PRO A 442 -8.53 -4.36 11.60
C PRO A 442 -8.35 -3.60 12.92
N ARG A 443 -9.45 -3.45 13.66
CA ARG A 443 -9.47 -2.74 14.96
C ARG A 443 -8.60 -3.40 16.01
N HIS A 444 -8.58 -4.72 16.07
CA HIS A 444 -7.80 -5.47 17.06
C HIS A 444 -6.74 -6.32 16.37
N ARG A 445 -5.50 -6.20 16.83
CA ARG A 445 -4.38 -7.03 16.38
C ARG A 445 -3.67 -7.59 17.60
N PHE A 446 -3.46 -8.89 17.63
CA PHE A 446 -2.78 -9.58 18.71
C PHE A 446 -1.68 -10.48 18.14
N LYS A 447 -0.51 -10.46 18.78
CA LYS A 447 0.57 -11.41 18.51
C LYS A 447 1.09 -11.97 19.83
N LEU A 448 1.28 -13.27 19.89
CA LEU A 448 1.90 -13.97 21.01
C LEU A 448 2.90 -14.95 20.43
N GLY A 449 4.13 -14.98 20.93
CA GLY A 449 5.09 -15.95 20.45
C GLY A 449 6.21 -16.21 21.43
N PHE A 450 6.91 -17.31 21.20
CA PHE A 450 8.03 -17.73 22.00
C PHE A 450 9.16 -18.31 21.15
N ASP A 451 10.36 -18.25 21.70
CA ASP A 451 11.53 -19.00 21.27
C ASP A 451 12.15 -19.68 22.49
N TYR A 452 12.36 -20.99 22.39
CA TYR A 452 12.94 -21.83 23.42
C TYR A 452 14.20 -22.51 22.90
N TRP A 453 15.31 -22.35 23.62
CA TRP A 453 16.57 -23.03 23.35
C TRP A 453 16.59 -24.37 24.08
N VAL A 454 16.24 -25.43 23.35
CA VAL A 454 16.31 -26.82 23.84
C VAL A 454 17.75 -27.18 24.19
N THR A 455 18.69 -26.71 23.36
CA THR A 455 20.14 -26.73 23.59
C THR A 455 20.74 -25.39 23.14
N PRO A 456 22.01 -25.09 23.45
CA PRO A 456 22.68 -23.89 22.91
C PRO A 456 22.70 -23.81 21.37
N HIS A 457 22.57 -24.97 20.71
CA HIS A 457 22.60 -25.08 19.25
C HIS A 457 21.20 -25.21 18.63
N TRP A 458 20.18 -25.60 19.40
CA TRP A 458 18.84 -25.88 18.87
C TRP A 458 17.77 -24.99 19.50
N ARG A 459 17.12 -24.20 18.64
CA ARG A 459 15.99 -23.33 18.97
C ARG A 459 14.72 -23.86 18.33
N VAL A 460 13.64 -23.89 19.11
CA VAL A 460 12.27 -24.10 18.66
C VAL A 460 11.41 -22.92 19.07
N GLY A 461 10.43 -22.54 18.26
CA GLY A 461 9.58 -21.42 18.56
C GLY A 461 8.27 -21.48 17.79
N GLY A 462 7.34 -20.65 18.21
CA GLY A 462 6.06 -20.52 17.56
C GLY A 462 5.41 -19.19 17.87
N ASP A 463 4.45 -18.81 17.05
CA ASP A 463 3.66 -17.60 17.25
C ASP A 463 2.22 -17.77 16.79
N VAL A 464 1.34 -17.00 17.43
CA VAL A 464 -0.04 -16.79 17.03
C VAL A 464 -0.14 -15.34 16.55
N VAL A 465 -0.76 -15.14 15.39
CA VAL A 465 -1.16 -13.83 14.89
C VAL A 465 -2.67 -13.83 14.73
N ALA A 466 -3.36 -12.90 15.40
CA ALA A 466 -4.80 -12.75 15.33
C ALA A 466 -5.18 -11.32 14.95
N MET A 467 -6.18 -11.19 14.09
CA MET A 467 -6.75 -9.91 13.64
C MET A 467 -8.28 -9.98 13.70
N SER A 468 -8.92 -8.88 14.11
CA SER A 468 -10.38 -8.75 14.02
C SER A 468 -10.85 -8.64 12.57
N SER A 469 -12.18 -8.56 12.39
CA SER A 469 -12.77 -8.21 11.11
C SER A 469 -12.34 -6.82 10.62
N GLN A 470 -12.52 -6.60 9.32
CA GLN A 470 -12.28 -5.34 8.61
C GLN A 470 -13.27 -5.19 7.45
N PHE A 471 -13.65 -3.96 7.11
CA PHE A 471 -14.52 -3.69 5.96
C PHE A 471 -13.76 -3.81 4.63
N PHE A 472 -14.51 -4.08 3.56
CA PHE A 472 -14.01 -4.16 2.19
C PHE A 472 -13.64 -2.77 1.68
N ARG A 473 -12.59 -2.68 0.85
CA ARG A 473 -12.33 -1.47 0.07
C ARG A 473 -13.53 -1.22 -0.86
N GLY A 474 -14.04 0.01 -0.93
CA GLY A 474 -15.32 0.32 -1.57
C GLY A 474 -16.53 0.26 -0.64
N ASP A 475 -16.36 -0.12 0.64
CA ASP A 475 -17.41 -0.05 1.67
C ASP A 475 -17.03 0.97 2.77
N GLU A 476 -16.68 2.19 2.34
CA GLU A 476 -16.29 3.27 3.24
C GLU A 476 -17.45 3.72 4.16
N GLY A 477 -18.70 3.43 3.80
CA GLY A 477 -19.90 3.63 4.63
C GLY A 477 -20.13 2.55 5.70
N ASN A 478 -19.40 1.43 5.64
CA ASN A 478 -19.54 0.29 6.56
C ASN A 478 -20.94 -0.35 6.54
N ASP A 479 -21.56 -0.37 5.36
CA ASP A 479 -22.92 -0.85 5.15
C ASP A 479 -22.96 -2.36 4.86
N ASP A 480 -21.83 -2.95 4.43
CA ASP A 480 -21.75 -4.38 4.13
C ASP A 480 -21.20 -5.22 5.32
N LEU A 481 -21.43 -6.54 5.26
CA LEU A 481 -20.83 -7.47 6.21
C LEU A 481 -19.30 -7.49 6.07
N PRO A 482 -18.55 -7.23 7.15
CA PRO A 482 -17.10 -7.11 7.07
C PRO A 482 -16.44 -8.46 6.79
N LEU A 483 -15.23 -8.41 6.22
CA LEU A 483 -14.37 -9.57 6.09
C LEU A 483 -14.10 -10.18 7.48
N PRO A 484 -14.30 -11.49 7.68
CA PRO A 484 -14.11 -12.11 8.99
C PRO A 484 -12.69 -11.97 9.53
N GLY A 485 -12.59 -11.79 10.85
CA GLY A 485 -11.32 -11.88 11.55
C GLY A 485 -10.73 -13.29 11.52
N TYR A 486 -9.44 -13.41 11.80
CA TYR A 486 -8.73 -14.69 11.75
C TYR A 486 -7.64 -14.79 12.82
N ALA A 487 -7.22 -16.02 13.09
CA ALA A 487 -6.05 -16.33 13.89
C ALA A 487 -5.27 -17.47 13.23
N VAL A 488 -3.95 -17.31 13.12
CA VAL A 488 -3.05 -18.29 12.52
C VAL A 488 -1.90 -18.62 13.47
N VAL A 489 -1.48 -19.89 13.45
CA VAL A 489 -0.35 -20.39 14.22
C VAL A 489 0.81 -20.70 13.29
N ASN A 490 1.99 -20.24 13.65
CA ASN A 490 3.23 -20.46 12.93
C ASN A 490 4.24 -21.16 13.84
N LEU A 491 5.10 -21.99 13.26
CA LEU A 491 6.21 -22.63 13.96
C LEU A 491 7.53 -22.24 13.29
N ARG A 492 8.60 -22.26 14.07
CA ARG A 492 9.96 -22.04 13.59
C ARG A 492 10.95 -22.89 14.38
N THR A 493 12.01 -23.32 13.72
CA THR A 493 13.15 -23.97 14.37
C THR A 493 14.45 -23.60 13.67
N GLY A 494 15.55 -23.64 14.41
CA GLY A 494 16.89 -23.44 13.88
C GLY A 494 17.90 -24.29 14.63
N TYR A 495 18.81 -24.91 13.90
CA TYR A 495 19.90 -25.72 14.41
C TYR A 495 21.25 -25.18 13.91
N LYS A 496 22.08 -24.71 14.84
CA LYS A 496 23.45 -24.29 14.56
C LYS A 496 24.33 -25.52 14.39
N VAL A 497 24.67 -25.84 13.14
CA VAL A 497 25.59 -26.93 12.79
C VAL A 497 27.02 -26.56 13.17
N THR A 498 27.39 -25.30 12.94
CA THR A 498 28.64 -24.68 13.40
C THR A 498 28.34 -23.26 13.90
N ASP A 499 29.36 -22.53 14.37
CA ASP A 499 29.20 -21.11 14.74
C ASP A 499 28.92 -20.20 13.53
N THR A 500 29.16 -20.69 12.32
CA THR A 500 28.98 -19.97 11.05
C THR A 500 27.82 -20.48 10.20
N VAL A 501 27.29 -21.68 10.50
CA VAL A 501 26.25 -22.34 9.71
C VAL A 501 25.04 -22.71 10.57
N GLU A 502 23.87 -22.19 10.21
CA GLU A 502 22.57 -22.51 10.82
C GLU A 502 21.60 -23.06 9.77
N VAL A 503 21.03 -24.24 10.03
CA VAL A 503 19.89 -24.77 9.27
C VAL A 503 18.61 -24.35 9.96
N TYR A 504 17.64 -23.83 9.22
CA TYR A 504 16.37 -23.39 9.79
C TYR A 504 15.16 -23.97 9.03
N GLY A 505 14.05 -24.08 9.74
CA GLY A 505 12.76 -24.49 9.22
C GLY A 505 11.65 -23.57 9.74
N LEU A 506 10.66 -23.29 8.89
CA LEU A 506 9.50 -22.46 9.20
C LEU A 506 8.25 -23.18 8.71
N VAL A 507 7.22 -23.22 9.56
CA VAL A 507 5.88 -23.65 9.18
C VAL A 507 4.95 -22.46 9.36
N LYS A 508 4.30 -22.03 8.28
CA LYS A 508 3.32 -20.95 8.27
C LYS A 508 1.92 -21.53 8.16
N ASN A 509 0.97 -20.94 8.90
CA ASN A 509 -0.43 -21.40 8.93
C ASN A 509 -0.55 -22.91 9.22
N LEU A 510 -0.02 -23.33 10.38
CA LEU A 510 0.12 -24.74 10.80
C LEU A 510 -1.17 -25.56 10.64
N PHE A 511 -2.32 -24.95 10.94
CA PHE A 511 -3.63 -25.60 10.89
C PHE A 511 -4.33 -25.47 9.54
N SER A 512 -3.65 -24.92 8.52
CA SER A 512 -4.21 -24.64 7.21
C SER A 512 -5.55 -23.90 7.27
N LYS A 513 -5.64 -22.88 8.13
CA LYS A 513 -6.84 -22.07 8.30
C LYS A 513 -7.10 -21.29 7.02
N ASP A 514 -8.33 -21.35 6.52
CA ASP A 514 -8.77 -20.47 5.45
C ASP A 514 -9.14 -19.09 6.01
N TYR A 515 -8.53 -18.05 5.43
CA TYR A 515 -8.80 -16.65 5.72
C TYR A 515 -8.39 -15.77 4.54
N ALA A 516 -8.81 -14.50 4.54
CA ALA A 516 -8.35 -13.52 3.57
C ALA A 516 -7.71 -12.32 4.27
N SER A 517 -6.74 -11.70 3.61
CA SER A 517 -6.01 -10.54 4.14
C SER A 517 -6.58 -9.19 3.66
N PHE A 518 -7.36 -9.20 2.59
CA PHE A 518 -7.92 -8.03 1.94
C PHE A 518 -9.20 -8.43 1.19
N GLY A 519 -10.08 -7.46 0.95
CA GLY A 519 -11.26 -7.61 0.10
C GLY A 519 -11.65 -6.29 -0.54
N THR A 520 -12.20 -6.37 -1.74
CA THR A 520 -12.77 -5.27 -2.53
C THR A 520 -13.94 -5.80 -3.37
N TYR A 521 -14.54 -4.97 -4.20
CA TYR A 521 -15.60 -5.36 -5.12
C TYR A 521 -15.10 -5.42 -6.58
N PHE A 522 -15.86 -6.12 -7.42
CA PHE A 522 -15.71 -6.16 -8.87
C PHE A 522 -17.10 -6.30 -9.50
N ASP A 523 -17.27 -5.90 -10.76
CA ASP A 523 -18.51 -6.12 -11.50
C ASP A 523 -18.68 -7.59 -11.93
N PRO A 524 -19.71 -8.31 -11.42
CA PRO A 524 -20.01 -9.67 -11.83
C PRO A 524 -20.47 -9.78 -13.29
N GLU A 525 -21.01 -8.71 -13.89
CA GLU A 525 -21.53 -8.69 -15.25
C GLU A 525 -20.48 -8.40 -16.34
N ALA A 526 -19.28 -7.98 -15.95
CA ALA A 526 -18.20 -7.62 -16.87
C ALA A 526 -17.79 -8.77 -17.82
N LEU A 527 -18.03 -10.03 -17.43
CA LEU A 527 -17.65 -11.20 -18.23
C LEU A 527 -18.70 -11.57 -19.28
N ARG A 528 -18.62 -10.88 -20.42
CA ARG A 528 -19.46 -11.14 -21.60
C ARG A 528 -18.62 -11.49 -22.82
N ASN A 529 -19.21 -12.22 -23.75
CA ASN A 529 -18.63 -12.36 -25.08
C ASN A 529 -18.92 -11.09 -25.90
N VAL A 530 -18.31 -10.98 -27.08
CA VAL A 530 -18.55 -9.84 -27.98
C VAL A 530 -20.02 -9.75 -28.44
N ALA A 531 -20.77 -10.86 -28.44
CA ALA A 531 -22.20 -10.86 -28.71
C ALA A 531 -23.06 -10.31 -27.55
N GLY A 532 -22.46 -10.01 -26.39
CA GLY A 532 -23.15 -9.49 -25.20
C GLY A 532 -23.69 -10.57 -24.25
N ASP A 533 -23.53 -11.86 -24.59
CA ASP A 533 -24.00 -12.96 -23.75
C ASP A 533 -23.08 -13.12 -22.51
N PRO A 534 -23.66 -13.30 -21.30
CA PRO A 534 -22.90 -13.66 -20.11
C PRO A 534 -22.12 -14.96 -20.31
N VAL A 535 -20.86 -14.99 -19.85
CA VAL A 535 -19.99 -16.16 -19.97
C VAL A 535 -19.67 -16.74 -18.61
N GLY A 536 -20.07 -18.00 -18.40
CA GLY A 536 -19.71 -18.75 -17.22
C GLY A 536 -18.22 -19.06 -17.15
N VAL A 537 -17.63 -18.87 -15.97
CA VAL A 537 -16.18 -19.00 -15.75
C VAL A 537 -15.80 -20.16 -14.85
N GLY A 538 -14.51 -20.50 -14.88
CA GLY A 538 -13.97 -21.59 -14.08
C GLY A 538 -14.34 -22.96 -14.63
N ARG A 539 -14.16 -24.00 -13.80
CA ARG A 539 -14.32 -25.39 -14.26
C ARG A 539 -15.76 -25.80 -14.51
N ASN A 540 -16.69 -25.16 -13.80
CA ASN A 540 -18.11 -25.49 -13.85
C ASN A 540 -18.89 -24.57 -14.79
N GLY A 541 -18.25 -23.56 -15.39
CA GLY A 541 -18.95 -22.55 -16.19
C GLY A 541 -19.92 -21.73 -15.33
N THR A 542 -19.47 -21.33 -14.14
CA THR A 542 -20.28 -20.61 -13.15
C THR A 542 -20.42 -19.15 -13.57
N LEU A 543 -21.65 -18.67 -13.68
CA LEU A 543 -21.91 -17.23 -13.76
C LEU A 543 -21.66 -16.65 -12.37
N LEU A 544 -20.83 -15.61 -12.30
CA LEU A 544 -20.55 -14.96 -11.03
C LEU A 544 -21.69 -14.00 -10.73
N GLU A 545 -22.17 -14.01 -9.49
CA GLU A 545 -23.27 -13.16 -9.02
C GLU A 545 -22.85 -12.37 -7.78
N ASN A 546 -21.75 -12.77 -7.13
CA ASN A 546 -21.26 -12.11 -5.93
C ASN A 546 -20.11 -11.14 -6.26
N PRO A 547 -20.29 -9.82 -6.13
CA PRO A 547 -19.27 -8.82 -6.46
C PRO A 547 -18.08 -8.83 -5.49
N ARG A 548 -18.12 -9.58 -4.38
CA ARG A 548 -17.03 -9.60 -3.41
C ARG A 548 -15.82 -10.37 -3.95
N THR A 549 -14.70 -9.67 -4.07
CA THR A 549 -13.38 -10.27 -4.27
C THR A 549 -12.55 -10.23 -2.99
N ILE A 550 -11.69 -11.22 -2.80
CA ILE A 550 -10.84 -11.36 -1.63
C ILE A 550 -9.43 -11.80 -2.04
N THR A 551 -8.44 -11.45 -1.23
CA THR A 551 -7.09 -12.01 -1.33
C THR A 551 -6.96 -13.17 -0.34
N PRO A 552 -7.16 -14.44 -0.78
CA PRO A 552 -7.00 -15.59 0.09
C PRO A 552 -5.53 -15.73 0.50
N ALA A 553 -5.28 -15.89 1.80
CA ALA A 553 -3.92 -16.12 2.28
C ALA A 553 -3.44 -17.54 1.97
N ALA A 554 -2.13 -17.77 1.91
CA ALA A 554 -1.60 -19.11 1.66
C ALA A 554 -2.09 -20.14 2.69
N PRO A 555 -2.31 -21.41 2.28
CA PRO A 555 -2.59 -22.52 3.21
C PRO A 555 -1.33 -22.86 4.01
N LEU A 556 -1.26 -24.06 4.60
CA LEU A 556 -0.03 -24.57 5.20
C LEU A 556 1.16 -24.42 4.23
N ALA A 557 2.21 -23.72 4.67
CA ALA A 557 3.44 -23.57 3.90
C ALA A 557 4.65 -23.93 4.75
N VAL A 558 5.55 -24.73 4.19
CA VAL A 558 6.79 -25.18 4.85
C VAL A 558 7.98 -24.63 4.09
N TYR A 559 8.87 -23.95 4.81
CA TYR A 559 10.09 -23.38 4.28
C TYR A 559 11.29 -23.92 5.06
N GLY A 560 12.42 -24.07 4.39
CA GLY A 560 13.68 -24.41 5.01
C GLY A 560 14.85 -23.75 4.30
N GLY A 561 15.96 -23.57 5.00
CA GLY A 561 17.14 -22.96 4.40
C GLY A 561 18.37 -23.03 5.30
N VAL A 562 19.47 -22.50 4.78
CA VAL A 562 20.76 -22.43 5.46
C VAL A 562 21.20 -20.96 5.53
N LYS A 563 21.64 -20.54 6.71
CA LYS A 563 22.30 -19.25 6.91
C LYS A 563 23.79 -19.50 7.08
N VAL A 564 24.60 -18.77 6.32
CA VAL A 564 26.06 -18.80 6.41
C VAL A 564 26.55 -17.40 6.78
N LYS A 565 27.36 -17.31 7.83
CA LYS A 565 28.02 -16.08 8.27
C LYS A 565 29.52 -16.21 7.99
N PHE A 566 30.08 -15.23 7.29
CA PHE A 566 31.51 -15.13 6.96
C PHE A 566 32.22 -14.12 7.86
#